data_AF-A0A3T1CHA3-F1
#
_entry.id   AF-A0A3T1CHA3-F1
#
_cell.length_a   1.000
_cell.length_b   1.000
_cell.length_c   1.000
_cell.angle_alpha   90.00
_cell.angle_beta   90.00
_cell.angle_gamma   90.00
#
_symmetry.space_group_name_H-M   'P 1'
#
loop_
_entity.id
_entity.type
_entity.pdbx_description
1 polymer ?
#
loop_
_entity_poly.entity_id
_entity_poly.type
_entity_poly.pdbx_seq_one_letter_code
_entity_poly.pdbx_strand_id
1 'polypeptide(L)'
;MSATDLVLTAFAIGMKRDEGLHRKWISISHKLGPVAGTVHTVSLQRIGRLDMLLRVLEDERLERLKAGQSANLDLSLDLQLALSENWLFSSYEVARAAKKPFQANSNDASRLISLERRLALVRMPLAKGVIQGMDRNPHKQNPPMLASAGDNGPELYRDDGSYMMSHGICAGTGSALWSPVDITKGETIAICRRDLSDEMLALFD
;
A
#
# COMPACT_ATOMS: atom_id res chain seq x y z
N MET A 1 -4.07 30.48 -12.61
CA MET A 1 -3.77 29.29 -11.80
C MET A 1 -3.33 28.20 -12.75
N SER A 2 -2.05 27.81 -12.68
CA SER A 2 -1.47 26.77 -13.53
C SER A 2 -1.74 25.37 -12.99
N ALA A 3 -1.53 24.33 -13.80
CA ALA A 3 -1.59 22.94 -13.32
C ALA A 3 -0.60 22.69 -12.17
N THR A 4 0.59 23.29 -12.23
CA THR A 4 1.59 23.25 -11.14
C THR A 4 1.04 23.84 -9.85
N ASP A 5 0.36 25.00 -9.92
CA ASP A 5 -0.22 25.65 -8.74
C ASP A 5 -1.30 24.78 -8.09
N LEU A 6 -2.13 24.12 -8.89
CA LEU A 6 -3.17 23.21 -8.40
C LEU A 6 -2.57 22.01 -7.67
N VAL A 7 -1.53 21.39 -8.23
CA VAL A 7 -0.84 20.26 -7.60
C VAL A 7 -0.19 20.69 -6.29
N LEU A 8 0.56 21.80 -6.29
CA LEU A 8 1.19 22.33 -5.08
C LEU A 8 0.15 22.67 -4.00
N THR A 9 -0.98 23.24 -4.40
CA THR A 9 -2.08 23.55 -3.48
C THR A 9 -2.67 22.28 -2.87
N ALA A 10 -2.88 21.23 -3.65
CA ALA A 10 -3.40 19.96 -3.16
C ALA A 10 -2.47 19.33 -2.10
N PHE A 11 -1.15 19.30 -2.35
CA PHE A 11 -0.18 18.84 -1.35
C PHE A 11 -0.15 19.73 -0.10
N ALA A 12 -0.25 21.06 -0.27
CA ALA A 12 -0.27 22.01 0.83
C ALA A 12 -1.51 21.83 1.73
N ILE A 13 -2.68 21.55 1.15
CA ILE A 13 -3.91 21.24 1.90
C ILE A 13 -3.66 20.03 2.81
N GLY A 14 -3.10 18.95 2.27
CA GLY A 14 -2.76 17.76 3.07
C GLY A 14 -1.84 18.09 4.24
N MET A 15 -0.69 18.72 3.97
CA MET A 15 0.29 19.07 5.00
C MET A 15 -0.25 20.01 6.08
N LYS A 16 -1.14 20.94 5.71
CA LYS A 16 -1.77 21.88 6.66
C LYS A 16 -2.87 21.22 7.49
N ARG A 17 -3.57 20.22 6.94
CA ARG A 17 -4.68 19.53 7.63
C ARG A 17 -4.20 18.71 8.82
N ASP A 18 -3.00 18.12 8.75
CA ASP A 18 -2.42 17.34 9.85
C ASP A 18 -0.90 17.55 9.97
N GLU A 19 -0.51 18.63 10.65
CA GLU A 19 0.90 18.95 10.91
C GLU A 19 1.60 17.90 11.80
N GLY A 20 0.83 17.19 12.64
CA GLY A 20 1.35 16.11 13.49
C GLY A 20 1.85 14.95 12.64
N LEU A 21 1.02 14.50 11.71
CA LEU A 21 1.34 13.45 10.76
C LEU A 21 2.52 13.84 9.84
N HIS A 22 2.55 15.07 9.35
CA HIS A 22 3.69 15.55 8.56
C HIS A 22 5.00 15.47 9.34
N ARG A 23 5.01 15.87 10.63
CA ARG A 23 6.18 15.73 11.51
C ARG A 23 6.54 14.26 11.77
N LYS A 24 5.57 13.36 11.90
CA LYS A 24 5.84 11.92 12.01
C LYS A 24 6.56 11.39 10.77
N TRP A 25 6.11 11.76 9.57
CA TRP A 25 6.78 11.38 8.31
C TRP A 25 8.21 11.91 8.22
N ILE A 26 8.45 13.16 8.66
CA ILE A 26 9.81 13.71 8.76
C ILE A 26 10.65 12.84 9.72
N SER A 27 10.13 12.51 10.90
CA SER A 27 10.83 11.66 11.89
C SER A 27 11.18 10.29 11.31
N ILE A 28 10.23 9.61 10.66
CA ILE A 28 10.45 8.33 9.98
C ILE A 28 11.53 8.47 8.91
N SER A 29 11.55 9.56 8.13
CA SER A 29 12.56 9.76 7.10
C SER A 29 13.99 9.80 7.67
N HIS A 30 14.17 10.40 8.85
CA HIS A 30 15.46 10.46 9.52
C HIS A 30 15.85 9.16 10.22
N LYS A 31 14.89 8.38 10.72
CA LYS A 31 15.15 7.10 11.39
C LYS A 31 15.39 5.94 10.41
N LEU A 32 14.52 5.80 9.42
CA LEU A 32 14.53 4.67 8.47
C LEU A 32 15.40 4.95 7.24
N GLY A 33 15.47 6.20 6.78
CA GLY A 33 16.22 6.60 5.59
C GLY A 33 17.69 6.17 5.61
N PRO A 34 18.47 6.49 6.65
CA PRO A 34 19.87 6.06 6.75
C PRO A 34 20.05 4.54 6.73
N VAL A 35 19.09 3.79 7.29
CA VAL A 35 19.14 2.32 7.32
C VAL A 35 18.82 1.71 5.95
N ALA A 36 17.89 2.31 5.22
CA ALA A 36 17.58 1.93 3.84
C ALA A 36 18.65 2.41 2.83
N GLY A 37 19.44 3.43 3.19
CA GLY A 37 20.42 4.12 2.35
C GLY A 37 20.00 5.57 2.05
N THR A 38 20.96 6.50 1.98
CA THR A 38 20.73 7.96 1.95
C THR A 38 19.70 8.44 0.91
N VAL A 39 19.64 7.78 -0.26
CA VAL A 39 18.64 8.10 -1.30
C VAL A 39 17.20 7.92 -0.80
N HIS A 40 16.96 6.96 0.10
CA HIS A 40 15.65 6.66 0.65
C HIS A 40 15.17 7.68 1.68
N THR A 41 16.05 8.49 2.27
CA THR A 41 15.65 9.62 3.12
C THR A 41 14.79 10.61 2.33
N VAL A 42 15.22 10.97 1.12
CA VAL A 42 14.46 11.88 0.25
C VAL A 42 13.18 11.21 -0.25
N SER A 43 13.25 9.92 -0.60
CA SER A 43 12.07 9.14 -1.01
C SER A 43 11.03 9.08 0.09
N LEU A 44 11.41 8.87 1.35
CA LEU A 44 10.48 8.84 2.49
C LEU A 44 9.73 10.16 2.69
N GLN A 45 10.39 11.30 2.48
CA GLN A 45 9.69 12.58 2.53
C GLN A 45 8.71 12.77 1.37
N ARG A 46 9.03 12.27 0.17
CA ARG A 46 8.11 12.29 -0.98
C ARG A 46 6.91 11.35 -0.75
N ILE A 47 7.17 10.16 -0.23
CA ILE A 47 6.15 9.18 0.19
C ILE A 47 5.23 9.80 1.24
N GLY A 48 5.80 10.47 2.24
CA GLY A 48 5.01 11.16 3.27
C GLY A 48 4.12 12.26 2.71
N ARG A 49 4.64 13.12 1.82
CA ARG A 49 3.81 14.14 1.15
C ARG A 49 2.67 13.51 0.33
N LEU A 50 2.95 12.40 -0.35
CA LEU A 50 1.94 11.64 -1.10
C LEU A 50 0.89 11.03 -0.17
N ASP A 51 1.30 10.47 0.98
CA ASP A 51 0.38 9.98 2.01
C ASP A 51 -0.55 11.09 2.51
N MET A 52 -0.03 12.29 2.76
CA MET A 52 -0.82 13.44 3.19
C MET A 52 -1.90 13.82 2.17
N LEU A 53 -1.54 13.87 0.88
CA LEU A 53 -2.50 14.11 -0.20
C LEU A 53 -3.54 12.98 -0.28
N LEU A 54 -3.09 11.73 -0.24
CA LEU A 54 -3.97 10.57 -0.29
C LEU A 54 -4.99 10.60 0.85
N ARG A 55 -4.57 10.87 2.09
CA ARG A 55 -5.50 10.97 3.22
C ARG A 55 -6.59 12.02 3.03
N VAL A 56 -6.30 13.13 2.36
CA VAL A 56 -7.33 14.13 1.99
C VAL A 56 -8.32 13.54 1.00
N LEU A 57 -7.83 12.92 -0.09
CA LEU A 57 -8.68 12.29 -1.11
C LEU A 57 -9.53 11.15 -0.53
N GLU A 58 -8.95 10.37 0.38
CA GLU A 58 -9.62 9.27 1.09
C GLU A 58 -10.74 9.79 1.99
N ASP A 59 -10.48 10.85 2.76
CA ASP A 59 -11.51 11.49 3.59
C ASP A 59 -12.64 12.06 2.71
N GLU A 60 -12.32 12.73 1.60
CA GLU A 60 -13.32 13.23 0.65
C GLU A 60 -14.15 12.10 0.04
N ARG A 61 -13.50 10.98 -0.32
CA ARG A 61 -14.17 9.79 -0.84
C ARG A 61 -15.08 9.17 0.22
N LEU A 62 -14.63 9.09 1.47
CA LEU A 62 -15.43 8.59 2.58
C LEU A 62 -16.71 9.42 2.75
N GLU A 63 -16.62 10.75 2.67
CA GLU A 63 -17.80 11.62 2.76
C GLU A 63 -18.77 11.40 1.59
N ARG A 64 -18.28 11.18 0.36
CA ARG A 64 -19.14 10.81 -0.78
C ARG A 64 -19.85 9.47 -0.57
N LEU A 65 -19.15 8.47 -0.05
CA LEU A 65 -19.72 7.16 0.26
C LEU A 65 -20.81 7.26 1.33
N LYS A 66 -20.58 8.02 2.40
CA LYS A 66 -21.58 8.28 3.45
C LYS A 66 -22.82 9.00 2.92
N ALA A 67 -22.65 9.87 1.92
CA ALA A 67 -23.75 10.55 1.24
C ALA A 67 -24.53 9.65 0.26
N GLY A 68 -24.22 8.35 0.18
CA GLY A 68 -24.87 7.40 -0.72
C GLY A 68 -24.51 7.60 -2.19
N GLN A 69 -23.46 8.36 -2.50
CA GLN A 69 -22.99 8.49 -3.86
C GLN A 69 -22.36 7.17 -4.30
N SER A 70 -22.66 6.76 -5.54
CA SER A 70 -22.16 5.49 -6.08
C SER A 70 -20.63 5.44 -6.03
N ALA A 71 -20.10 4.26 -5.70
CA ALA A 71 -18.67 3.93 -5.83
C ALA A 71 -18.25 3.68 -7.30
N ASN A 72 -19.03 4.15 -8.28
CA ASN A 72 -18.69 4.06 -9.68
C ASN A 72 -17.28 4.63 -9.93
N LEU A 73 -16.54 3.98 -10.81
CA LEU A 73 -15.24 4.44 -11.29
C LEU A 73 -15.42 5.78 -12.00
N ASP A 74 -15.07 6.85 -11.30
CA ASP A 74 -14.87 8.18 -11.85
C ASP A 74 -13.37 8.49 -11.95
N LEU A 75 -13.00 9.52 -12.72
CA LEU A 75 -11.60 9.93 -12.87
C LEU A 75 -10.94 10.25 -11.51
N SER A 76 -11.71 10.76 -10.55
CA SER A 76 -11.22 11.04 -9.20
C SER A 76 -10.82 9.78 -8.45
N LEU A 77 -11.61 8.70 -8.56
CA LEU A 77 -11.34 7.40 -7.96
C LEU A 77 -10.14 6.75 -8.63
N ASP A 78 -10.10 6.77 -9.95
CA ASP A 78 -9.00 6.21 -10.74
C ASP A 78 -7.65 6.86 -10.36
N LEU A 79 -7.62 8.19 -10.28
CA LEU A 79 -6.42 8.92 -9.83
C LEU A 79 -6.06 8.59 -8.37
N GLN A 80 -7.03 8.46 -7.47
CA GLN A 80 -6.78 8.07 -6.08
C GLN A 80 -6.15 6.66 -6.00
N LEU A 81 -6.65 5.71 -6.78
CA LEU A 81 -6.11 4.35 -6.84
C LEU A 81 -4.69 4.35 -7.42
N ALA A 82 -4.45 5.01 -8.55
CA ALA A 82 -3.13 5.12 -9.16
C ALA A 82 -2.09 5.76 -8.22
N LEU A 83 -2.48 6.81 -7.48
CA LEU A 83 -1.62 7.43 -6.46
C LEU A 83 -1.37 6.48 -5.28
N SER A 84 -2.37 5.69 -4.87
CA SER A 84 -2.25 4.70 -3.81
C SER A 84 -1.28 3.57 -4.18
N GLU A 85 -1.33 3.11 -5.43
CA GLU A 85 -0.38 2.13 -5.97
C GLU A 85 1.04 2.68 -6.03
N ASN A 86 1.22 3.92 -6.50
CA ASN A 86 2.53 4.59 -6.49
C ASN A 86 3.10 4.73 -5.07
N TRP A 87 2.25 5.08 -4.10
CA TRP A 87 2.63 5.12 -2.68
C TRP A 87 3.06 3.74 -2.18
N LEU A 88 2.29 2.69 -2.51
CA LEU A 88 2.57 1.31 -2.12
C LEU A 88 3.92 0.84 -2.68
N PHE A 89 4.17 1.04 -3.98
CA PHE A 89 5.42 0.64 -4.63
C PHE A 89 6.62 1.36 -4.00
N SER A 90 6.50 2.67 -3.82
CA SER A 90 7.58 3.47 -3.21
C SER A 90 7.86 3.05 -1.77
N SER A 91 6.82 2.78 -0.99
CA SER A 91 6.94 2.36 0.42
C SER A 91 7.53 0.95 0.55
N TYR A 92 7.10 0.02 -0.31
CA TYR A 92 7.66 -1.33 -0.38
C TYR A 92 9.16 -1.30 -0.66
N GLU A 93 9.62 -0.49 -1.62
CA GLU A 93 11.05 -0.43 -1.94
C GLU A 93 11.89 0.09 -0.77
N VAL A 94 11.40 1.07 -0.01
CA VAL A 94 12.08 1.52 1.21
C VAL A 94 12.11 0.41 2.27
N ALA A 95 10.98 -0.24 2.54
CA ALA A 95 10.91 -1.32 3.54
C ALA A 95 11.82 -2.51 3.16
N ARG A 96 11.83 -2.89 1.88
CA ARG A 96 12.70 -3.93 1.32
C ARG A 96 14.18 -3.59 1.46
N ALA A 97 14.56 -2.35 1.14
CA ALA A 97 15.94 -1.87 1.27
C ALA A 97 16.40 -1.83 2.73
N ALA A 98 15.52 -1.41 3.65
CA ALA A 98 15.82 -1.34 5.08
C ALA A 98 15.89 -2.71 5.75
N LYS A 99 15.20 -3.73 5.24
CA LYS A 99 15.03 -5.03 5.92
C LYS A 99 16.34 -5.68 6.37
N LYS A 100 17.28 -5.91 5.46
CA LYS A 100 18.56 -6.58 5.79
C LYS A 100 19.44 -5.74 6.71
N PRO A 101 19.68 -4.43 6.43
CA PRO A 101 20.47 -3.59 7.32
C PRO A 101 19.85 -3.45 8.72
N PHE A 102 18.52 -3.37 8.82
CA PHE A 102 17.83 -3.25 10.09
C PHE A 102 17.95 -4.54 10.92
N GLN A 103 17.81 -5.72 10.29
CA GLN A 103 18.03 -7.02 10.94
C GLN A 103 19.45 -7.18 11.49
N ALA A 104 20.44 -6.59 10.84
CA ALA A 104 21.83 -6.67 11.30
C ALA A 104 22.13 -5.74 12.49
N ASN A 105 21.38 -4.64 12.65
CA ASN A 105 21.70 -3.55 13.58
C ASN A 105 20.69 -3.39 14.73
N SER A 106 19.54 -4.06 14.70
CA SER A 106 18.47 -3.95 15.69
C SER A 106 18.07 -5.31 16.24
N ASN A 107 17.89 -5.40 17.56
CA ASN A 107 17.42 -6.60 18.24
C ASN A 107 15.93 -6.90 17.96
N ASP A 108 15.16 -5.92 17.48
CA ASP A 108 13.75 -6.10 17.11
C ASP A 108 13.45 -5.51 15.73
N ALA A 109 13.61 -6.34 14.69
CA ALA A 109 13.22 -6.03 13.31
C ALA A 109 11.80 -6.52 12.96
N SER A 110 11.04 -7.03 13.93
CA SER A 110 9.80 -7.78 13.67
C SER A 110 8.74 -6.92 12.96
N ARG A 111 8.55 -5.68 13.41
CA ARG A 111 7.60 -4.73 12.83
C ARG A 111 7.92 -4.41 11.36
N LEU A 112 9.19 -4.12 11.05
CA LEU A 112 9.62 -3.82 9.67
C LEU A 112 9.46 -5.05 8.76
N ILE A 113 9.79 -6.24 9.25
CA ILE A 113 9.62 -7.50 8.51
C ILE A 113 8.13 -7.76 8.24
N SER A 114 7.28 -7.54 9.25
CA SER A 114 5.83 -7.69 9.12
C SER A 114 5.25 -6.70 8.10
N LEU A 115 5.63 -5.42 8.19
CA LEU A 115 5.21 -4.38 7.26
C LEU A 115 5.66 -4.69 5.82
N GLU A 116 6.94 -5.03 5.61
CA GLU A 116 7.46 -5.38 4.28
C GLU A 116 6.70 -6.57 3.68
N ARG A 117 6.41 -7.59 4.50
CA ARG A 117 5.60 -8.73 4.07
C ARG A 117 4.20 -8.30 3.65
N ARG A 118 3.50 -7.47 4.44
CA ARG A 118 2.16 -6.99 4.09
C ARG A 118 2.15 -6.11 2.84
N LEU A 119 3.15 -5.25 2.67
CA LEU A 119 3.37 -4.49 1.44
C LEU A 119 3.58 -5.42 0.24
N ALA A 120 4.37 -6.49 0.41
CA ALA A 120 4.64 -7.47 -0.65
C ALA A 120 3.39 -8.24 -1.11
N LEU A 121 2.48 -8.57 -0.18
CA LEU A 121 1.22 -9.25 -0.50
C LEU A 121 0.38 -8.46 -1.52
N VAL A 122 0.41 -7.13 -1.45
CA VAL A 122 -0.31 -6.25 -2.38
C VAL A 122 0.53 -5.93 -3.61
N ARG A 123 1.82 -5.63 -3.41
CA ARG A 123 2.73 -5.19 -4.49
C ARG A 123 2.89 -6.24 -5.58
N MET A 124 2.95 -7.52 -5.21
CA MET A 124 3.26 -8.60 -6.16
C MET A 124 2.13 -8.86 -7.16
N PRO A 125 0.86 -8.95 -6.74
CA PRO A 125 -0.26 -8.98 -7.67
C PRO A 125 -0.29 -7.76 -8.58
N LEU A 126 -0.12 -6.55 -8.04
CA LEU A 126 -0.18 -5.32 -8.85
C LEU A 126 0.96 -5.20 -9.86
N ALA A 127 2.20 -5.53 -9.47
CA ALA A 127 3.37 -5.31 -10.31
C ALA A 127 3.67 -6.48 -11.27
N LYS A 128 3.19 -7.68 -10.96
CA LYS A 128 3.58 -8.91 -11.67
C LYS A 128 2.43 -9.84 -12.02
N GLY A 129 1.21 -9.61 -11.53
CA GLY A 129 0.09 -10.53 -11.73
C GLY A 129 0.32 -11.90 -11.10
N VAL A 130 1.02 -11.96 -9.96
CA VAL A 130 1.31 -13.22 -9.24
C VAL A 130 0.99 -13.10 -7.75
N ILE A 131 0.62 -14.22 -7.14
CA ILE A 131 0.41 -14.30 -5.68
C ILE A 131 1.79 -14.32 -5.00
N GLN A 132 1.96 -13.50 -3.97
CA GLN A 132 3.22 -13.40 -3.25
C GLN A 132 3.62 -14.73 -2.61
N GLY A 133 4.84 -15.21 -2.91
CA GLY A 133 5.41 -16.44 -2.36
C GLY A 133 5.08 -17.74 -3.10
N MET A 134 4.32 -17.67 -4.22
CA MET A 134 4.03 -18.85 -5.05
C MET A 134 5.24 -19.44 -5.75
N ASP A 135 6.33 -18.67 -5.88
CA ASP A 135 7.58 -19.12 -6.48
C ASP A 135 8.33 -20.17 -5.63
N ARG A 136 7.89 -20.42 -4.38
CA ARG A 136 8.50 -21.36 -3.44
C ARG A 136 7.87 -22.76 -3.54
N ASN A 137 8.71 -23.79 -3.64
CA ASN A 137 8.30 -25.19 -3.42
C ASN A 137 7.98 -25.34 -1.91
N PRO A 138 6.71 -25.52 -1.49
CA PRO A 138 5.74 -26.46 -2.07
C PRO A 138 4.56 -25.84 -2.83
N HIS A 139 4.40 -24.51 -2.84
CA HIS A 139 3.21 -23.87 -3.41
C HIS A 139 3.11 -24.04 -4.93
N LYS A 140 4.24 -24.22 -5.63
CA LYS A 140 4.23 -24.65 -7.04
C LYS A 140 3.61 -26.03 -7.28
N GLN A 141 3.73 -26.93 -6.31
CA GLN A 141 3.23 -28.31 -6.43
C GLN A 141 1.76 -28.42 -6.01
N ASN A 142 1.31 -27.51 -5.13
CA ASN A 142 -0.07 -27.45 -4.64
C ASN A 142 -0.60 -26.01 -4.75
N PRO A 143 -0.95 -25.56 -5.97
CA PRO A 143 -1.48 -24.21 -6.17
C PRO A 143 -2.85 -24.04 -5.48
N PRO A 144 -3.14 -22.86 -4.91
CA PRO A 144 -4.44 -22.60 -4.30
C PRO A 144 -5.55 -22.57 -5.37
N MET A 145 -6.77 -22.88 -4.93
CA MET A 145 -7.96 -22.62 -5.72
C MET A 145 -8.37 -21.16 -5.59
N LEU A 146 -8.64 -20.51 -6.71
CA LEU A 146 -9.09 -19.13 -6.80
C LEU A 146 -10.55 -19.09 -7.24
N ALA A 147 -11.29 -18.12 -6.71
CA ALA A 147 -12.60 -17.79 -7.25
C ALA A 147 -12.43 -17.28 -8.69
N SER A 148 -13.17 -17.86 -9.63
CA SER A 148 -13.19 -17.40 -11.01
C SER A 148 -14.09 -16.17 -11.13
N ALA A 149 -13.72 -15.23 -11.99
CA ALA A 149 -14.59 -14.09 -12.34
C ALA A 149 -15.64 -14.57 -13.36
N GLY A 150 -16.69 -15.25 -12.89
CA GLY A 150 -17.80 -15.74 -13.72
C GLY A 150 -18.58 -16.89 -13.06
N ASP A 151 -19.48 -17.52 -13.83
CA ASP A 151 -20.21 -18.74 -13.41
C ASP A 151 -19.32 -20.01 -13.40
N ASN A 152 -18.07 -19.87 -13.80
CA ASN A 152 -17.11 -20.95 -13.71
C ASN A 152 -16.77 -21.17 -12.23
N GLY A 153 -16.84 -22.43 -11.79
CA GLY A 153 -16.40 -22.82 -10.46
C GLY A 153 -14.95 -22.42 -10.17
N PRO A 154 -14.50 -22.55 -8.93
CA PRO A 154 -13.14 -22.18 -8.56
C PRO A 154 -12.09 -22.94 -9.39
N GLU A 155 -11.05 -22.22 -9.83
CA GLU A 155 -9.97 -22.75 -10.69
C GLU A 155 -8.64 -22.80 -9.94
N LEU A 156 -7.76 -23.73 -10.31
CA LEU A 156 -6.40 -23.75 -9.77
C LEU A 156 -5.61 -22.55 -10.29
N TYR A 157 -4.87 -21.88 -9.40
CA TYR A 157 -3.97 -20.79 -9.76
C TYR A 157 -2.94 -21.23 -10.81
N ARG A 158 -2.68 -20.33 -11.76
CA ARG A 158 -1.65 -20.47 -12.81
C ARG A 158 -0.61 -19.36 -12.62
N ASP A 159 0.66 -19.73 -12.60
CA ASP A 159 1.79 -18.79 -12.52
C ASP A 159 2.12 -18.23 -13.91
N ASP A 160 1.12 -17.58 -14.54
CA ASP A 160 1.18 -17.04 -15.91
C ASP A 160 1.01 -15.51 -15.96
N GLY A 161 0.97 -14.86 -14.80
CA GLY A 161 0.76 -13.41 -14.70
C GLY A 161 -0.71 -12.97 -14.79
N SER A 162 -1.67 -13.92 -14.84
CA SER A 162 -3.11 -13.60 -14.95
C SER A 162 -3.79 -13.35 -13.60
N TYR A 163 -3.07 -13.43 -12.47
CA TYR A 163 -3.71 -13.23 -11.17
C TYR A 163 -4.14 -11.79 -10.98
N MET A 164 -5.46 -11.62 -10.92
CA MET A 164 -6.11 -10.37 -10.59
C MET A 164 -6.60 -10.42 -9.13
N MET A 165 -6.01 -9.58 -8.31
CA MET A 165 -6.45 -9.37 -6.94
C MET A 165 -7.69 -8.46 -6.94
N SER A 166 -8.69 -8.78 -6.12
CA SER A 166 -9.84 -7.89 -5.97
C SER A 166 -9.43 -6.60 -5.24
N HIS A 167 -9.98 -5.50 -5.72
CA HIS A 167 -9.74 -4.17 -5.19
C HIS A 167 -11.08 -3.46 -4.97
N GLY A 168 -11.07 -2.49 -4.05
CA GLY A 168 -12.26 -1.73 -3.70
C GLY A 168 -11.88 -0.52 -2.85
N ILE A 169 -12.85 -0.03 -2.08
CA ILE A 169 -12.66 1.09 -1.17
C ILE A 169 -13.04 0.66 0.24
N CYS A 170 -12.17 0.95 1.20
CA CYS A 170 -12.43 0.69 2.59
C CYS A 170 -13.55 1.62 3.09
N ALA A 171 -14.66 1.04 3.53
CA ALA A 171 -15.83 1.79 3.98
C ALA A 171 -15.57 2.67 5.22
N GLY A 172 -14.56 2.33 6.03
CA GLY A 172 -14.22 3.08 7.24
C GLY A 172 -13.33 4.31 6.99
N THR A 173 -12.55 4.30 5.90
CA THR A 173 -11.50 5.32 5.68
C THR A 173 -11.56 5.99 4.31
N GLY A 174 -12.34 5.44 3.36
CA GLY A 174 -12.31 5.85 1.96
C GLY A 174 -11.02 5.48 1.22
N SER A 175 -10.12 4.70 1.84
CA SER A 175 -8.83 4.31 1.26
C SER A 175 -8.95 3.18 0.24
N ALA A 176 -7.94 3.05 -0.62
CA ALA A 176 -7.79 1.85 -1.43
C ALA A 176 -7.80 0.60 -0.55
N LEU A 177 -8.60 -0.39 -0.95
CA LEU A 177 -8.71 -1.70 -0.33
C LEU A 177 -8.24 -2.73 -1.34
N TRP A 178 -7.34 -3.60 -0.91
CA TRP A 178 -6.86 -4.73 -1.70
C TRP A 178 -7.12 -6.02 -0.95
N SER A 179 -7.50 -7.07 -1.67
CA SER A 179 -7.76 -8.37 -1.05
C SER A 179 -6.86 -9.48 -1.64
N PRO A 180 -5.55 -9.47 -1.34
CA PRO A 180 -4.64 -10.51 -1.80
C PRO A 180 -4.90 -11.85 -1.08
N VAL A 181 -4.53 -12.94 -1.74
CA VAL A 181 -4.42 -14.26 -1.10
C VAL A 181 -3.12 -14.32 -0.29
N ASP A 182 -3.22 -14.56 1.02
CA ASP A 182 -2.08 -14.91 1.88
C ASP A 182 -1.96 -16.43 1.96
N ILE A 183 -1.08 -16.99 1.12
CA ILE A 183 -0.85 -18.44 1.03
C ILE A 183 -0.32 -19.07 2.31
N THR A 184 0.25 -18.28 3.23
CA THR A 184 0.73 -18.82 4.51
C THR A 184 -0.41 -19.06 5.49
N LYS A 185 -1.52 -18.34 5.31
CA LYS A 185 -2.76 -18.50 6.09
C LYS A 185 -3.84 -19.28 5.34
N GLY A 186 -3.70 -19.40 4.02
CA GLY A 186 -4.70 -20.05 3.17
C GLY A 186 -5.98 -19.23 3.02
N GLU A 187 -5.91 -17.92 3.22
CA GLU A 187 -7.08 -17.04 3.20
C GLU A 187 -6.84 -15.79 2.35
N THR A 188 -7.93 -15.19 1.86
CA THR A 188 -7.91 -13.84 1.30
C THR A 188 -8.01 -12.83 2.43
N ILE A 189 -7.08 -11.88 2.49
CA ILE A 189 -7.06 -10.87 3.56
C ILE A 189 -7.36 -9.48 3.01
N ALA A 190 -8.12 -8.69 3.74
CA ALA A 190 -8.34 -7.28 3.43
C ALA A 190 -7.15 -6.44 3.91
N ILE A 191 -6.56 -5.64 3.01
CA ILE A 191 -5.50 -4.68 3.33
C ILE A 191 -5.91 -3.29 2.83
N CYS A 192 -6.07 -2.36 3.77
CA CYS A 192 -6.31 -0.96 3.44
C CYS A 192 -4.98 -0.21 3.32
N ARG A 193 -4.89 0.71 2.34
CA ARG A 193 -3.70 1.57 2.17
C ARG A 193 -3.38 2.38 3.43
N ARG A 194 -4.41 2.90 4.12
CA ARG A 194 -4.22 3.72 5.32
C ARG A 194 -3.62 2.91 6.48
N ASP A 195 -4.02 1.66 6.65
CA ASP A 195 -3.45 0.75 7.65
C ASP A 195 -1.94 0.55 7.43
N LEU A 196 -1.52 0.30 6.19
CA LEU A 196 -0.11 0.16 5.82
C LEU A 196 0.70 1.44 6.11
N SER A 197 0.09 2.60 5.89
CA SER A 197 0.70 3.89 6.19
C SER A 197 0.85 4.09 7.70
N ASP A 198 -0.20 3.79 8.47
CA ASP A 198 -0.18 3.87 9.93
C ASP A 198 0.84 2.90 10.54
N GLU A 199 0.97 1.68 10.01
CA GLU A 199 2.02 0.74 10.40
C GLU A 199 3.44 1.25 10.09
N MET A 200 3.62 1.90 8.94
CA MET A 200 4.91 2.52 8.59
C MET A 200 5.29 3.65 9.54
N LEU A 201 4.30 4.43 9.97
CA LEU A 201 4.47 5.52 10.93
C LEU A 201 4.71 5.01 12.36
N ALA A 202 4.18 3.84 12.70
CA ALA A 202 4.34 3.19 14.01
C ALA A 202 5.60 2.33 14.13
N LEU A 203 6.50 2.32 13.14
CA LEU A 203 7.70 1.48 13.16
C LEU A 203 8.61 1.74 14.38
N PHE A 204 8.58 2.94 14.95
CA PHE A 204 9.44 3.37 16.05
C PHE A 204 8.66 3.94 17.24
N ASP A 205 7.37 3.61 17.35
CA ASP A 205 6.51 3.94 18.48
C ASP A 205 6.62 2.89 19.60
#